data_AF-A0A1A8R4U4-F1
#
_entry.id   AF-A0A1A8R4U4-F1
#
_cell.length_a   1.000
_cell.length_b   1.000
_cell.length_c   1.000
_cell.angle_alpha   90.00
_cell.angle_beta   90.00
_cell.angle_gamma   90.00
#
_symmetry.space_group_name_H-M   'P 1'
#
loop_
_entity.id
_entity.type
_entity.pdbx_description
1 polymer ?
#
loop_
_entity_poly.entity_id
_entity_poly.type
_entity_poly.pdbx_seq_one_letter_code
_entity_poly.pdbx_strand_id
1 'polypeptide(L)'
;ITYSEAIDILNRSSENFTFPTDWGCDLKTEHEKYLVKHCGDVPVFITDYPYDLKPFYARDNQDQPKHTAAAVDLLVPGVGELCGGSLREERLSLLKARLEDVGLEEIYSWYLDLRRFGSVPHGGFGMGFERYLQCILGVDNIKDVIPFPRFSHSCLL
;
A
#
# COMPACT_ATOMS: atom_id res chain seq x y z
N ILE A 1 -11.34 -3.51 6.12
CA ILE A 1 -11.95 -2.17 6.22
C ILE A 1 -11.51 -1.36 5.02
N THR A 2 -12.31 -0.44 4.52
CA THR A 2 -11.85 0.49 3.47
C THR A 2 -10.94 1.56 4.08
N TYR A 3 -10.13 2.22 3.26
CA TYR A 3 -9.33 3.37 3.68
C TYR A 3 -10.22 4.48 4.24
N SER A 4 -11.40 4.70 3.65
CA SER A 4 -12.35 5.70 4.15
C SER A 4 -12.82 5.38 5.57
N GLU A 5 -13.14 4.12 5.85
CA GLU A 5 -13.48 3.67 7.20
C GLU A 5 -12.29 3.79 8.16
N ALA A 6 -11.07 3.47 7.70
CA ALA A 6 -9.86 3.62 8.49
C ALA A 6 -9.64 5.07 8.93
N ILE A 7 -9.81 6.03 8.01
CA ILE A 7 -9.75 7.46 8.30
C ILE A 7 -10.83 7.88 9.29
N ASP A 8 -12.06 7.39 9.14
CA ASP A 8 -13.14 7.68 10.10
C ASP A 8 -12.83 7.13 11.50
N ILE A 9 -12.21 5.95 11.61
CA ILE A 9 -11.76 5.37 12.88
C ILE A 9 -10.67 6.24 13.53
N LEU A 10 -9.67 6.68 12.76
CA LEU A 10 -8.59 7.53 13.24
C LEU A 10 -9.11 8.88 13.74
N ASN A 11 -10.00 9.53 12.96
CA ASN A 11 -10.57 10.83 13.30
C ASN A 11 -11.53 10.79 14.51
N ARG A 12 -12.09 9.62 14.83
CA ARG A 12 -12.91 9.41 16.05
C ARG A 12 -12.08 9.04 17.28
N SER A 13 -10.80 8.73 17.10
CA SER A 13 -9.93 8.40 18.21
C SER A 13 -9.64 9.63 19.08
N SER A 14 -9.33 9.41 20.35
CA SER A 14 -8.81 10.43 21.26
C SER A 14 -7.28 10.47 21.28
N GLU A 15 -6.61 9.74 20.38
CA GLU A 15 -5.15 9.69 20.31
C GLU A 15 -4.61 10.95 19.62
N ASN A 16 -3.45 11.43 20.08
CA ASN A 16 -2.76 12.54 19.45
C ASN A 16 -1.76 11.99 18.44
N PHE A 17 -2.17 11.90 17.17
CA PHE A 17 -1.27 11.51 16.08
C PHE A 17 -0.33 12.65 15.70
N THR A 18 0.90 12.29 15.36
CA THR A 18 1.90 13.25 14.86
C THR A 18 1.60 13.65 13.42
N PHE A 19 1.10 12.71 12.62
CA PHE A 19 0.79 12.89 11.21
C PHE A 19 -0.73 13.09 11.00
N PRO A 20 -1.12 13.90 9.99
CA PRO A 20 -2.53 14.19 9.72
C PRO A 20 -3.30 12.92 9.34
N THR A 21 -4.57 12.91 9.72
CA THR A 21 -5.53 11.82 9.48
C THR A 21 -6.63 12.25 8.50
N ASP A 22 -6.34 13.26 7.67
CA ASP A 22 -7.26 13.72 6.62
C ASP A 22 -7.36 12.70 5.49
N TRP A 23 -8.52 12.63 4.83
CA TRP A 23 -8.70 11.76 3.67
C TRP A 23 -7.81 12.23 2.51
N GLY A 24 -7.02 11.32 1.94
CA GLY A 24 -6.01 11.65 0.94
C GLY A 24 -4.59 11.77 1.52
N CYS A 25 -4.42 11.68 2.84
CA CYS A 25 -3.10 11.54 3.45
C CYS A 25 -2.68 10.06 3.53
N ASP A 26 -1.38 9.83 3.34
CA ASP A 26 -0.77 8.51 3.48
C ASP A 26 -0.79 8.04 4.95
N LEU A 27 -1.17 6.79 5.18
CA LEU A 27 -1.17 6.21 6.52
C LEU A 27 0.27 6.00 6.99
N LYS A 28 0.57 6.44 8.21
CA LYS A 28 1.88 6.22 8.83
C LYS A 28 1.81 5.07 9.81
N THR A 29 2.98 4.56 10.21
CA THR A 29 3.09 3.42 11.14
C THR A 29 2.31 3.62 12.44
N GLU A 30 2.19 4.86 12.95
CA GLU A 30 1.35 5.14 14.13
C GLU A 30 -0.14 4.89 13.86
N HIS A 31 -0.64 5.27 12.69
CA HIS A 31 -2.02 5.05 12.28
C HIS A 31 -2.28 3.56 12.06
N GLU A 32 -1.38 2.87 11.37
CA GLU A 32 -1.48 1.42 11.10
C GLU A 32 -1.55 0.61 12.40
N LYS A 33 -0.65 0.89 13.35
CA LYS A 33 -0.61 0.23 14.66
C LYS A 33 -1.89 0.49 15.45
N TYR A 34 -2.39 1.73 15.42
CA TYR A 34 -3.65 2.07 16.05
C TYR A 34 -4.83 1.28 15.44
N LEU A 35 -4.91 1.22 14.11
CA LEU A 35 -5.99 0.53 13.40
C LEU A 35 -6.00 -0.97 13.71
N VAL A 36 -4.84 -1.62 13.73
CA VAL A 36 -4.72 -3.04 14.11
C VAL A 36 -5.21 -3.26 15.54
N LYS A 37 -4.76 -2.41 16.49
CA LYS A 37 -5.20 -2.48 17.89
C LYS A 37 -6.71 -2.26 18.02
N HIS A 38 -7.26 -1.28 17.31
CA HIS A 38 -8.69 -0.97 17.30
C HIS A 38 -9.52 -2.16 16.79
N CYS A 39 -9.02 -2.89 15.79
CA CYS A 39 -9.69 -4.05 15.22
C CYS A 39 -9.52 -5.33 16.05
N GLY A 40 -9.02 -5.24 17.29
CA GLY A 40 -8.86 -6.38 18.19
C GLY A 40 -7.49 -7.04 18.16
N ASP A 41 -6.47 -6.32 17.68
CA ASP A 41 -5.07 -6.80 17.62
C ASP A 41 -4.92 -8.07 16.77
N VAL A 42 -5.64 -8.12 15.65
CA VAL A 42 -5.61 -9.17 14.63
C VAL A 42 -5.20 -8.59 13.27
N PRO A 43 -4.75 -9.41 12.30
CA PRO A 43 -4.44 -8.93 10.96
C PRO A 43 -5.65 -8.23 10.29
N VAL A 44 -5.41 -7.07 9.70
CA VAL A 44 -6.45 -6.23 9.07
C VAL A 44 -6.07 -5.92 7.63
N PHE A 45 -6.98 -6.19 6.69
CA PHE A 45 -6.86 -5.66 5.33
C PHE A 45 -7.48 -4.26 5.25
N ILE A 46 -6.70 -3.30 4.76
CA ILE A 46 -7.19 -1.98 4.34
C ILE A 46 -7.29 -1.98 2.82
N THR A 47 -8.45 -1.62 2.27
CA THR A 47 -8.71 -1.60 0.83
C THR A 47 -9.11 -0.22 0.32
N ASP A 48 -9.13 -0.03 -0.99
CA ASP A 48 -9.75 1.13 -1.65
C ASP A 48 -9.10 2.46 -1.23
N TYR A 49 -7.77 2.51 -1.37
CA TYR A 49 -6.97 3.69 -1.10
C TYR A 49 -7.29 4.82 -2.09
N PRO A 50 -7.08 6.10 -1.72
CA PRO A 50 -7.18 7.22 -2.64
C PRO A 50 -6.35 6.98 -3.90
N TYR A 51 -6.95 7.21 -5.07
CA TYR A 51 -6.35 6.87 -6.36
C TYR A 51 -4.97 7.55 -6.56
N ASP A 52 -4.87 8.81 -6.17
CA ASP A 52 -3.67 9.65 -6.32
C ASP A 52 -2.51 9.25 -5.39
N LEU A 53 -2.77 8.49 -4.33
CA LEU A 53 -1.73 7.98 -3.43
C LEU A 53 -1.06 6.72 -3.96
N LYS A 54 -1.72 5.98 -4.86
CA LYS A 54 -1.22 4.67 -5.32
C LYS A 54 -0.49 4.80 -6.66
N PRO A 55 0.48 3.92 -6.95
CA PRO A 55 1.28 3.99 -8.18
C PRO A 55 0.45 3.92 -9.46
N PHE A 56 1.05 4.38 -10.57
CA PHE A 56 0.36 4.52 -11.87
C PHE A 56 -0.34 3.23 -12.37
N TYR A 57 0.17 2.06 -11.98
CA TYR A 57 -0.36 0.78 -12.42
C TYR A 57 -1.57 0.29 -11.61
N ALA A 58 -1.92 0.95 -10.49
CA ALA A 58 -3.06 0.54 -9.67
C ALA A 58 -4.37 0.82 -10.39
N ARG A 59 -5.27 -0.17 -10.41
CA ARG A 59 -6.56 -0.09 -11.10
C ARG A 59 -7.42 1.02 -10.49
N ASP A 60 -7.97 1.86 -11.36
CA ASP A 60 -8.96 2.88 -11.01
C ASP A 60 -10.34 2.27 -10.75
N ASN A 61 -10.92 2.47 -9.57
CA ASN A 61 -12.29 2.02 -9.30
C ASN A 61 -13.35 2.91 -9.98
N GLN A 62 -13.00 4.15 -10.34
CA GLN A 62 -13.87 5.17 -10.92
C GLN A 62 -15.08 5.52 -10.03
N ASP A 63 -14.95 5.31 -8.73
CA ASP A 63 -15.96 5.60 -7.73
C ASP A 63 -16.17 7.10 -7.52
N GLN A 64 -17.37 7.48 -7.09
CA GLN A 64 -17.72 8.84 -6.67
C GLN A 64 -18.56 8.80 -5.37
N PRO A 65 -18.45 9.80 -4.47
CA PRO A 65 -17.67 11.04 -4.60
C PRO A 65 -16.18 10.89 -4.28
N LYS A 66 -15.75 9.77 -3.69
CA LYS A 66 -14.36 9.52 -3.31
C LYS A 66 -13.69 8.61 -4.34
N HIS A 67 -12.67 9.13 -5.04
CA HIS A 67 -11.97 8.43 -6.10
C HIS A 67 -10.89 7.50 -5.53
N THR A 68 -11.06 6.19 -5.70
CA THR A 68 -10.20 5.17 -5.10
C THR A 68 -9.54 4.26 -6.14
N ALA A 69 -8.45 3.61 -5.73
CA ALA A 69 -7.81 2.52 -6.47
C ALA A 69 -8.08 1.19 -5.77
N ALA A 70 -8.24 0.10 -6.54
CA ALA A 70 -8.30 -1.27 -6.03
C ALA A 70 -6.93 -1.73 -5.52
N ALA A 71 -6.50 -1.14 -4.42
CA ALA A 71 -5.30 -1.44 -3.67
C ALA A 71 -5.66 -2.05 -2.32
N VAL A 72 -4.75 -2.86 -1.80
CA VAL A 72 -4.91 -3.53 -0.50
C VAL A 72 -3.58 -3.54 0.23
N ASP A 73 -3.62 -3.15 1.50
CA ASP A 73 -2.49 -3.31 2.41
C ASP A 73 -2.93 -4.22 3.58
N LEU A 74 -2.09 -5.19 3.93
CA LEU A 74 -2.28 -6.10 5.07
C LEU A 74 -1.49 -5.57 6.25
N LEU A 75 -2.19 -5.11 7.27
CA LEU A 75 -1.60 -4.71 8.53
C LEU A 75 -1.58 -5.88 9.52
N VAL A 76 -0.48 -6.05 10.24
CA VAL A 76 -0.33 -7.09 11.27
C VAL A 76 0.10 -6.48 12.62
N PRO A 77 -0.26 -7.13 13.74
CA PRO A 77 0.14 -6.70 15.08
C PRO A 77 1.66 -6.47 15.22
N GLY A 78 2.03 -5.43 15.97
CA GLY A 78 3.42 -5.06 16.26
C GLY A 78 4.18 -4.39 15.10
N VAL A 79 4.08 -4.93 13.87
CA VAL A 79 4.87 -4.50 12.71
C VAL A 79 4.19 -3.37 11.93
N GLY A 80 2.87 -3.41 11.73
CA GLY A 80 2.16 -2.54 10.78
C GLY A 80 2.00 -3.22 9.42
N GLU A 81 2.21 -2.52 8.32
CA GLU A 81 2.09 -3.09 6.96
C GLU A 81 3.07 -4.26 6.72
N LEU A 82 2.53 -5.43 6.38
CA LEU A 82 3.28 -6.63 6.00
C LEU A 82 3.26 -6.88 4.48
N CYS A 83 2.09 -6.71 3.86
CA CYS A 83 1.91 -6.91 2.42
C CYS A 83 1.21 -5.69 1.82
N GLY A 84 1.64 -5.28 0.64
CA GLY A 84 0.99 -4.24 -0.15
C GLY A 84 0.71 -4.76 -1.56
N GLY A 85 -0.50 -4.53 -2.07
CA GLY A 85 -0.94 -5.09 -3.34
C GLY A 85 -1.97 -4.24 -4.05
N SER A 86 -2.21 -4.55 -5.31
CA SER A 86 -3.31 -3.96 -6.07
C SER A 86 -3.73 -4.83 -7.24
N LEU A 87 -4.97 -4.64 -7.67
CA LEU A 87 -5.34 -4.95 -9.05
C LEU A 87 -4.57 -4.02 -9.97
N ARG A 88 -4.13 -4.56 -11.11
CA ARG A 88 -3.40 -3.79 -12.12
C ARG A 88 -4.39 -3.20 -13.10
N GLU A 89 -4.15 -1.99 -13.55
CA GLU A 89 -4.97 -1.37 -14.60
C GLU A 89 -4.78 -2.15 -15.91
N GLU A 90 -5.80 -2.93 -16.27
CA GLU A 90 -5.84 -3.72 -17.50
C GLU A 90 -6.46 -2.95 -18.67
N ARG A 91 -7.19 -1.85 -18.40
CA ARG A 91 -7.80 -1.03 -19.46
C ARG A 91 -6.72 -0.12 -20.05
N LEU A 92 -6.32 -0.44 -21.29
CA LEU A 92 -5.24 0.23 -22.01
C LEU A 92 -5.39 1.76 -22.03
N SER A 93 -6.59 2.27 -22.30
CA SER A 93 -6.84 3.71 -22.42
C SER A 93 -6.54 4.46 -21.12
N LEU A 94 -6.96 3.91 -19.97
CA LEU A 94 -6.76 4.53 -18.66
C LEU A 94 -5.28 4.47 -18.25
N LEU A 95 -4.64 3.31 -18.43
CA LEU A 95 -3.21 3.17 -18.13
C LEU A 95 -2.34 4.07 -19.00
N LYS A 96 -2.67 4.20 -20.29
CA LYS A 96 -1.96 5.07 -21.23
C LYS A 96 -2.08 6.53 -20.83
N ALA A 97 -3.30 7.01 -20.55
CA ALA A 97 -3.53 8.38 -20.11
C ALA A 97 -2.69 8.71 -18.86
N ARG A 98 -2.68 7.81 -17.87
CA ARG A 98 -1.90 8.03 -16.65
C ARG A 98 -0.39 8.04 -16.89
N LEU A 99 0.11 7.24 -17.84
CA LEU A 99 1.52 7.24 -18.23
C LEU A 99 1.91 8.48 -19.05
N GLU A 100 0.99 9.02 -19.86
CA GLU A 100 1.13 10.29 -20.56
C GLU A 100 1.26 11.44 -19.55
N ASP A 101 0.40 11.48 -18.53
CA ASP A 101 0.41 12.53 -17.49
C ASP A 101 1.75 12.63 -16.74
N VAL A 102 2.45 11.51 -16.55
CA VAL A 102 3.76 11.45 -15.89
C VAL A 102 4.95 11.42 -16.86
N GLY A 103 4.69 11.47 -18.18
CA GLY A 103 5.73 11.47 -19.21
C GLY A 103 6.52 10.16 -19.33
N LEU A 104 5.91 9.02 -19.01
CA LEU A 104 6.57 7.71 -18.98
C LEU A 104 6.07 6.74 -20.06
N GLU A 105 5.20 7.17 -20.98
CA GLU A 105 4.61 6.30 -22.02
C GLU A 105 5.67 5.52 -22.82
N GLU A 106 6.71 6.20 -23.30
CA GLU A 106 7.75 5.59 -24.15
C GLU A 106 8.50 4.48 -23.40
N ILE A 107 8.88 4.75 -22.15
CA ILE A 107 9.61 3.83 -21.27
C ILE A 107 8.78 2.57 -20.98
N TYR A 108 7.47 2.74 -20.81
CA TYR A 108 6.54 1.65 -20.49
C TYR A 108 5.74 1.14 -21.69
N SER A 109 6.19 1.41 -22.92
CA SER A 109 5.55 0.93 -24.15
C SER A 109 5.37 -0.60 -24.15
N TRP A 110 6.39 -1.35 -23.73
CA TRP A 110 6.32 -2.80 -23.55
C TRP A 110 5.27 -3.24 -22.49
N TYR A 111 5.04 -2.42 -21.47
CA TYR A 111 4.07 -2.70 -20.41
C TYR A 111 2.62 -2.43 -20.88
N LEU A 112 2.45 -1.47 -21.79
CA LEU A 112 1.20 -1.21 -22.51
C LEU A 112 0.89 -2.35 -23.50
N ASP A 113 1.90 -2.94 -24.13
CA ASP A 113 1.71 -4.09 -25.03
C ASP A 113 1.09 -5.30 -24.31
N LEU A 114 1.38 -5.48 -23.01
CA LEU A 114 0.70 -6.49 -22.18
C LEU A 114 -0.82 -6.30 -22.12
N ARG A 115 -1.32 -5.09 -22.40
CA ARG A 115 -2.76 -4.80 -22.49
C ARG A 115 -3.29 -4.95 -23.92
N ARG A 116 -2.45 -4.67 -24.93
CA ARG A 116 -2.82 -4.80 -26.35
C ARG A 116 -2.99 -6.25 -26.79
N PHE A 117 -2.15 -7.15 -26.27
CA PHE A 117 -2.06 -8.54 -26.75
C PHE A 117 -2.59 -9.54 -25.72
N GLY A 118 -3.91 -9.54 -25.49
CA GLY A 118 -4.59 -10.57 -24.68
C GLY A 118 -4.57 -10.28 -23.17
N SER A 119 -4.90 -9.05 -22.78
CA SER A 119 -5.01 -8.71 -21.35
C SER A 119 -6.15 -9.43 -20.64
N VAL A 120 -5.98 -9.63 -19.34
CA VAL A 120 -6.98 -10.16 -18.42
C VAL A 120 -6.98 -9.34 -17.14
N PRO A 121 -8.09 -9.30 -16.38
CA PRO A 121 -8.07 -8.76 -15.02
C PRO A 121 -7.04 -9.53 -14.18
N HIS A 122 -6.07 -8.82 -13.61
CA HIS A 122 -4.98 -9.41 -12.84
C HIS A 122 -4.57 -8.50 -11.69
N GLY A 123 -3.95 -9.09 -10.67
CA GLY A 123 -3.47 -8.39 -9.49
C GLY A 123 -2.19 -9.03 -8.99
N GLY A 124 -1.55 -8.36 -8.05
CA GLY A 124 -0.38 -8.89 -7.37
C GLY A 124 -0.11 -8.13 -6.09
N PHE A 125 0.73 -8.72 -5.26
CA PHE A 125 1.17 -8.13 -4.00
C PHE A 125 2.68 -8.33 -3.84
N GLY A 126 3.29 -7.45 -3.06
CA GLY A 126 4.61 -7.63 -2.49
C GLY A 126 4.49 -7.90 -1.00
N MET A 127 5.44 -8.65 -0.46
CA MET A 127 5.55 -8.90 0.97
C MET A 127 7.00 -8.68 1.39
N GLY A 128 7.21 -7.94 2.48
CA GLY A 128 8.53 -7.83 3.09
C GLY A 128 8.86 -9.12 3.83
N PHE A 129 9.76 -9.93 3.29
CA PHE A 129 10.11 -11.23 3.89
C PHE A 129 10.69 -11.07 5.30
N GLU A 130 11.51 -10.05 5.53
CA GLU A 130 12.08 -9.73 6.83
C GLU A 130 11.00 -9.23 7.80
N ARG A 131 10.02 -8.45 7.32
CA ARG A 131 8.85 -8.07 8.14
C ARG A 131 7.99 -9.28 8.51
N TYR A 132 7.87 -10.25 7.62
CA TYR A 132 7.21 -11.52 7.90
C TYR A 132 7.93 -12.29 9.01
N LEU A 133 9.27 -12.42 8.90
CA LEU A 133 10.09 -13.05 9.94
C LEU A 133 9.98 -12.31 11.28
N GLN A 134 10.05 -10.98 11.26
CA GLN A 134 9.87 -10.14 12.43
C GLN A 134 8.54 -10.43 13.14
N CYS A 135 7.44 -10.52 12.37
CA CYS A 135 6.11 -10.80 12.88
C CYS A 135 6.00 -12.20 13.51
N ILE A 136 6.47 -13.25 12.83
CA ILE A 136 6.31 -14.64 13.32
C ILE A 136 7.26 -14.99 14.45
N LEU A 137 8.44 -14.35 14.52
CA LEU A 137 9.43 -14.56 15.57
C LEU A 137 9.20 -13.65 16.78
N GLY A 138 8.32 -12.64 16.67
CA GLY A 138 8.02 -11.70 17.74
C GLY A 138 9.20 -10.79 18.09
N VAL A 139 9.97 -10.38 17.08
CA VAL A 139 11.18 -9.58 17.28
C VAL A 139 10.86 -8.09 17.08
N ASP A 140 11.34 -7.23 17.99
CA ASP A 140 10.99 -5.80 17.94
C ASP A 140 11.67 -5.06 16.78
N ASN A 141 12.90 -5.44 16.43
CA ASN A 141 13.71 -4.77 15.42
C ASN A 141 13.95 -5.66 14.21
N ILE A 142 13.56 -5.18 13.03
CA ILE A 142 13.76 -5.89 11.75
C ILE A 142 15.24 -6.24 11.48
N LYS A 143 16.20 -5.52 12.07
CA LYS A 143 17.63 -5.81 11.90
C LYS A 143 18.05 -7.14 12.51
N ASP A 144 17.34 -7.61 13.52
CA ASP A 144 17.69 -8.82 14.26
C ASP A 144 17.28 -10.10 13.51
N VAL A 145 16.51 -9.97 12.42
CA VAL A 145 16.19 -11.08 11.50
C VAL A 145 17.08 -11.10 10.26
N ILE A 146 18.07 -10.21 10.16
CA ILE A 146 18.98 -10.08 9.02
C ILE A 146 20.42 -10.26 9.50
N PRO A 147 21.20 -11.22 8.95
CA PRO A 147 22.59 -11.42 9.39
C PRO A 147 23.49 -10.19 9.24
N PHE A 148 23.34 -9.47 8.13
CA PHE A 148 24.12 -8.27 7.81
C PHE A 148 23.20 -7.16 7.28
N PRO A 149 22.41 -6.48 8.13
CA PRO A 149 21.42 -5.50 7.69
C PRO A 149 22.10 -4.35 6.95
N ARG A 150 21.37 -3.76 6.00
CA ARG A 150 21.80 -2.58 5.24
C ARG A 150 20.78 -1.47 5.45
N PHE A 151 21.26 -0.30 5.84
CA PHE A 151 20.45 0.90 6.03
C PHE A 151 21.36 2.13 5.90
N SER A 152 20.78 3.33 5.90
CA SER A 152 21.56 4.57 5.82
C SER A 152 22.63 4.60 6.91
N HIS A 153 23.88 4.90 6.54
CA HIS A 153 25.08 4.83 7.39
C HIS A 153 25.50 3.42 7.86
N SER A 154 25.00 2.34 7.24
CA SER A 154 25.39 0.96 7.54
C SER A 154 25.68 0.15 6.28
N CYS A 155 26.93 0.26 5.82
CA CYS A 155 27.54 -0.57 4.80
C CYS A 155 29.06 -0.59 5.06
N LEU A 156 29.47 -1.31 6.11
CA LEU A 156 30.89 -1.49 6.41
C LEU A 156 31.49 -2.37 5.31
N LEU A 157 32.35 -1.76 4.48
CA LEU A 157 33.19 -2.43 3.50
C LEU A 157 34.42 -3.02 4.17
#